data_AF-A0A3S5BBW5-F1
#
_entry.id   AF-A0A3S5BBW5-F1
#
_cell.length_a   1.000
_cell.length_b   1.000
_cell.length_c   1.000
_cell.angle_alpha   90.00
_cell.angle_beta   90.00
_cell.angle_gamma   90.00
#
_symmetry.space_group_name_H-M   'P 1'
#
loop_
_entity.id
_entity.type
_entity.pdbx_description
1 polymer ?
#
loop_
_entity_poly.entity_id
_entity_poly.type
_entity_poly.pdbx_seq_one_letter_code
_entity_poly.pdbx_strand_id
1 'polypeptide(L)' 'MTGQESGIDSSDMQRLSQAIRPRQDCELSVWSGWGPCSAICASHKPGVQWRFRHIKRPARQEGKPCGLLYEKRECIETKC' A
#
# COMPACT_ATOMS: atom_id res chain seq x y z
N MET A 1 28.34 -0.26 49.88
CA MET A 1 27.44 -1.12 49.07
C MET A 1 26.31 -0.26 48.53
N THR A 2 26.55 0.52 47.49
CA THR A 2 25.50 1.30 46.82
C THR A 2 25.15 0.56 45.54
N GLY A 3 24.03 -0.16 45.54
CA GLY A 3 23.49 -0.83 44.37
C GLY A 3 23.11 0.22 43.33
N GLN A 4 23.70 0.12 42.14
CA GLN A 4 23.17 0.80 40.97
C GLN A 4 21.96 0.00 40.50
N GLU A 5 20.76 0.43 40.88
CA GLU A 5 19.56 0.08 40.11
C GLU A 5 19.66 0.79 38.76
N SER A 6 20.20 0.10 37.76
CA SER A 6 20.14 0.55 36.38
C SER A 6 18.72 0.31 35.85
N GLY A 7 17.83 1.25 36.17
CA GLY A 7 16.50 1.32 35.57
C GLY A 7 16.62 1.55 34.05
N ILE A 8 15.72 0.91 33.28
CA ILE A 8 15.59 1.15 31.84
C ILE A 8 15.15 2.60 31.66
N ASP A 9 16.04 3.46 31.15
CA ASP A 9 15.71 4.86 30.88
C ASP A 9 14.72 4.96 29.69
N SER A 10 13.98 6.07 29.62
CA SER A 10 13.07 6.38 28.51
C SER A 10 13.73 6.24 27.13
N SER A 11 15.02 6.59 27.00
CA SER A 11 15.78 6.45 25.77
C SER A 11 16.09 4.98 25.44
N ASP A 12 16.32 4.15 26.45
CA ASP A 12 16.52 2.70 26.29
C ASP A 12 15.21 1.99 25.98
N MET A 13 14.09 2.42 26.55
CA MET A 13 12.74 1.95 26.17
C MET A 13 12.43 2.32 24.71
N GLN A 14 12.84 3.51 24.26
CA GLN A 14 12.72 3.89 22.86
C GLN A 14 13.60 3.03 21.96
N ARG A 15 14.85 2.73 22.33
CA ARG A 15 15.75 1.84 21.57
C ARG A 15 15.24 0.41 21.49
N LEU A 16 14.77 -0.15 22.60
CA LEU A 16 14.14 -1.48 22.65
C LEU A 16 12.91 -1.54 21.74
N SER A 17 12.09 -0.48 21.72
CA SER A 17 10.94 -0.38 20.81
C SER A 17 11.33 -0.34 19.32
N GLN A 18 12.55 0.11 18.98
CA GLN A 18 13.03 0.13 17.58
C GLN A 18 13.64 -1.21 17.19
N ALA A 19 14.37 -1.85 18.10
CA ALA A 19 15.03 -3.12 17.89
C ALA A 19 14.04 -4.28 17.68
N ILE A 20 12.84 -4.20 18.27
CA ILE A 20 11.81 -5.25 18.17
C ILE A 20 10.90 -5.06 16.95
N ARG A 21 10.96 -3.94 16.21
CA ARG A 21 10.16 -3.80 14.99
C ARG A 21 10.64 -4.84 13.97
N PRO A 22 9.85 -5.88 13.64
CA PRO A 22 10.32 -6.87 12.68
C PRO A 22 10.26 -6.28 11.27
N ARG A 23 11.05 -6.87 10.37
CA ARG A 23 10.89 -6.69 8.93
C ARG A 23 9.42 -6.94 8.57
N GLN A 24 8.85 -6.01 7.82
CA GLN A 24 7.45 -6.10 7.41
C GLN A 24 7.31 -5.72 5.94
N ASP A 25 6.81 -6.66 5.15
CA ASP A 25 6.48 -6.43 3.76
C ASP A 25 5.17 -5.64 3.65
N CYS A 26 5.05 -4.86 2.58
CA CYS A 26 3.81 -4.17 2.25
C CYS A 26 2.69 -5.17 1.96
N GLU A 27 1.50 -4.88 2.48
CA GLU A 27 0.27 -5.56 2.12
C GLU A 27 -0.67 -4.58 1.41
N LEU A 28 -1.12 -4.96 0.21
CA LEU A 28 -2.08 -4.21 -0.57
C LEU A 28 -3.48 -4.82 -0.44
N SER A 29 -4.51 -3.99 -0.59
CA SER A 29 -5.88 -4.46 -0.70
C SER A 29 -6.08 -5.27 -1.98
N VAL A 30 -7.20 -5.99 -2.04
CA VAL A 30 -7.73 -6.44 -3.33
C VAL A 30 -7.98 -5.23 -4.22
N TRP A 31 -7.88 -5.45 -5.53
CA TRP A 31 -8.26 -4.45 -6.52
C TRP A 31 -9.75 -4.14 -6.40
N SER A 32 -10.10 -2.86 -6.63
CA SER A 32 -11.48 -2.48 -6.94
C SER A 32 -11.95 -3.19 -8.22
N GLY A 33 -13.26 -3.14 -8.45
CA GLY A 33 -13.78 -3.32 -9.80
C GLY A 33 -13.19 -2.29 -10.77
N TRP A 34 -13.24 -2.58 -12.06
CA TRP A 34 -12.92 -1.61 -13.09
C TRP A 34 -13.97 -0.50 -13.09
N GLY A 35 -13.50 0.75 -13.12
CA GLY A 35 -14.34 1.92 -13.28
C GLY A 35 -14.99 2.01 -14.68
N PRO A 36 -15.80 3.04 -14.93
CA PRO A 36 -16.48 3.24 -16.20
C PRO A 36 -15.49 3.40 -17.36
N CYS A 37 -15.88 2.94 -18.54
CA CYS A 37 -15.09 3.15 -19.75
C CYS A 37 -15.13 4.63 -20.15
N SER A 38 -13.98 5.23 -20.43
CA SER A 38 -13.91 6.62 -20.91
C SER A 38 -14.34 6.77 -22.37
N ALA A 39 -14.68 5.67 -23.07
CA ALA A 39 -15.15 5.72 -24.44
C ALA A 39 -16.51 6.42 -24.48
N ILE A 40 -16.67 7.34 -25.43
CA ILE A 40 -17.94 8.01 -25.65
C ILE A 40 -18.75 7.14 -26.61
N CYS A 41 -20.01 6.94 -26.26
CA CYS A 41 -21.02 6.38 -27.15
C CYS A 41 -20.90 6.96 -28.56
N ALA A 42 -20.87 6.09 -29.59
CA ALA A 42 -20.68 6.44 -31.00
C ALA A 42 -19.25 6.79 -31.47
N SER A 43 -18.24 6.77 -30.57
CA SER A 43 -16.85 6.79 -31.00
C SER A 43 -16.34 5.36 -31.11
N HIS A 44 -16.10 4.85 -32.34
CA HIS A 44 -15.47 3.54 -32.60
C HIS A 44 -14.01 3.47 -32.13
N LYS A 45 -13.69 4.11 -31.00
CA LYS A 45 -12.35 4.28 -30.44
C LYS A 45 -12.30 3.57 -29.09
N PRO A 46 -11.19 2.87 -28.78
CA PRO A 46 -11.00 2.33 -27.46
C PRO A 46 -10.93 3.45 -26.42
N GLY A 47 -11.63 3.26 -25.31
CA GLY A 47 -11.51 4.09 -24.11
C GLY A 47 -10.51 3.48 -23.13
N VAL A 48 -10.41 4.11 -21.96
CA VAL A 48 -9.61 3.60 -20.84
C VAL A 48 -10.50 3.39 -19.62
N GLN A 49 -10.27 2.30 -18.92
CA GLN A 49 -10.80 2.06 -17.58
C GLN A 49 -9.67 2.04 -16.57
N TRP A 50 -10.00 2.45 -15.34
CA TRP A 50 -9.09 2.47 -14.22
C TRP A 50 -9.59 1.56 -13.11
N ARG A 51 -8.67 0.94 -12.38
CA ARG A 51 -8.97 0.30 -11.10
C ARG A 51 -7.94 0.71 -10.06
N PHE A 52 -8.33 0.66 -8.80
CA PHE A 52 -7.53 1.16 -7.69
C PHE A 52 -7.45 0.12 -6.58
N ARG A 53 -6.37 0.17 -5.80
CA ARG A 53 -6.22 -0.55 -4.54
C ARG A 53 -5.46 0.35 -3.57
N HIS A 54 -5.57 0.07 -2.28
CA HIS A 54 -4.90 0.85 -1.24
C HIS A 54 -3.91 0.00 -0.45
N ILE A 55 -3.01 0.68 0.25
CA ILE A 55 -2.07 0.06 1.17
C ILE A 55 -2.83 -0.30 2.44
N LYS A 56 -2.95 -1.60 2.73
CA LYS A 56 -3.46 -2.08 4.02
C LYS A 56 -2.40 -1.97 5.09
N ARG A 57 -1.14 -2.25 4.72
CA ARG A 57 -0.01 -2.20 5.62
C ARG A 57 1.24 -1.73 4.88
N PRO A 58 1.90 -0.66 5.34
CA PRO A 58 3.12 -0.18 4.70
C PRO A 58 4.29 -1.12 4.97
N ALA A 59 5.28 -1.10 4.08
CA ALA A 59 6.55 -1.76 4.31
C ALA A 59 7.32 -1.07 5.45
N ARG A 60 8.11 -1.84 6.21
CA ARG A 60 9.02 -1.33 7.24
C ARG A 60 10.36 -2.03 7.19
N GLN A 61 11.40 -1.30 7.59
CA GLN A 61 12.80 -1.73 7.48
C GLN A 61 13.10 -2.18 6.06
N GLU A 62 13.79 -3.29 5.90
CA GLU A 62 14.17 -3.86 4.61
C GLU A 62 13.02 -4.61 3.91
N GLY A 63 11.78 -4.54 4.42
CA GLY A 63 10.61 -5.21 3.87
C GLY A 63 10.28 -4.79 2.44
N LYS A 64 9.60 -5.66 1.69
CA LYS A 64 9.26 -5.43 0.28
C LYS A 64 8.34 -4.22 0.13
N PRO A 65 8.68 -3.25 -0.76
CA PRO A 65 7.84 -2.08 -0.99
C PRO A 65 6.52 -2.45 -1.67
N CYS A 66 5.55 -1.54 -1.57
CA CYS A 66 4.26 -1.69 -2.23
C CYS A 66 4.40 -1.60 -3.76
N GLY A 67 3.63 -2.41 -4.47
CA GLY A 67 3.46 -2.27 -5.92
C GLY A 67 2.52 -1.12 -6.31
N LEU A 68 2.12 -1.08 -7.58
CA LEU A 68 1.23 -0.05 -8.13
C LEU A 68 -0.12 -0.01 -7.39
N LEU A 69 -0.63 1.19 -7.15
CA LEU A 69 -1.93 1.43 -6.50
C LEU A 69 -3.08 1.65 -7.50
N TYR A 70 -2.75 1.85 -8.77
CA TYR A 70 -3.71 1.99 -9.84
C TYR A 70 -3.24 1.18 -11.04
N GLU A 71 -4.21 0.73 -11.84
CA GLU A 71 -3.98 0.11 -13.14
C GLU A 71 -4.94 0.70 -14.15
N LYS A 72 -4.49 0.74 -15.40
CA LYS A 72 -5.29 1.13 -16.55
C LYS A 72 -5.37 -0.01 -17.55
N ARG A 73 -6.50 -0.13 -18.23
CA ARG A 73 -6.66 -1.01 -19.39
C ARG A 73 -7.50 -0.33 -20.46
N GLU A 74 -7.33 -0.78 -21.69
CA GLU A 74 -8.24 -0.42 -22.77
C GLU A 74 -9.61 -1.07 -22.56
N CYS A 75 -10.65 -0.38 -23.01
CA CYS A 75 -12.02 -0.85 -23.00
C CYS A 75 -12.70 -0.46 -24.31
N ILE A 76 -13.70 -1.22 -24.71
CA ILE A 76 -14.55 -0.91 -25.86
C ILE A 76 -15.98 -0.84 -25.33
N GLU A 77 -16.57 0.35 -25.33
CA GLU A 77 -17.98 0.51 -25.01
C GLU A 77 -18.79 0.21 -26.26
N THR A 78 -19.51 -0.92 -26.23
CA THR A 78 -20.30 -1.40 -27.38
C THR A 78 -21.78 -1.13 -27.23
N LYS A 79 -22.22 -0.73 -26.02
CA LYS A 79 -23.63 -0.48 -25.72
C LYS A 79 -23.83 0.87 -25.07
N CYS A 80 -24.77 1.58 -25.66
CA CYS A 80 -25.48 2.73 -25.14
C CYS A 80 -26.96 2.32 -25.21
#